data_AF-A0AAV5AX06-F1
#
_entry.id   AF-A0AAV5AX06-F1
#
_cell.length_a   1.000
_cell.length_b   1.000
_cell.length_c   1.000
_cell.angle_alpha   90.00
_cell.angle_beta   90.00
_cell.angle_gamma   90.00
#
_symmetry.space_group_name_H-M   'P 1'
#
loop_
_entity.id
_entity.type
_entity.pdbx_description
1 polymer ?
#
loop_
_entity_poly.entity_id
_entity_poly.type
_entity_poly.pdbx_seq_one_letter_code
_entity_poly.pdbx_strand_id
1 'polypeptide(L)'
;MRGYNCIYDLIAINVRYFKIMIKINYILLFLGVFVGISFSFWEGLVSYNDIAPPDESIIKTFSNVVSNHFFNKNTLIYILIGLVIGIFLNFFANIFNKKNHIYTKN
;
A
#
# COMPACT_ATOMS: atom_id res chain seq x y z
N MET A 1 -3.76 40.74 22.96
CA MET A 1 -3.97 39.27 22.93
C MET A 1 -4.55 38.79 21.59
N ARG A 2 -3.87 39.05 20.45
CA ARG A 2 -4.35 38.65 19.10
C ARG A 2 -3.52 37.55 18.42
N GLY A 3 -2.34 37.20 18.96
CA GLY A 3 -1.43 36.24 18.35
C GLY A 3 -1.83 34.76 18.50
N TYR A 4 -2.52 34.41 19.60
CA TYR A 4 -2.88 33.01 19.88
C TYR A 4 -3.88 32.44 18.86
N ASN A 5 -4.85 33.24 18.39
CA ASN A 5 -5.89 32.76 17.47
C ASN A 5 -5.33 32.33 16.10
N CYS A 6 -4.27 32.98 15.60
CA CYS A 6 -3.68 32.63 14.30
C CYS A 6 -3.01 31.25 14.33
N ILE A 7 -2.37 30.88 15.45
CA ILE A 7 -1.74 29.58 15.62
C ILE A 7 -2.82 28.48 15.71
N TYR A 8 -3.90 28.73 16.45
CA TYR A 8 -5.02 27.78 16.53
C TYR A 8 -5.71 27.57 15.18
N ASP A 9 -5.90 28.62 14.39
CA ASP A 9 -6.46 28.52 13.04
C ASP A 9 -5.54 27.72 12.10
N LEU A 10 -4.21 27.95 12.16
CA LEU A 10 -3.24 27.21 11.36
C LEU A 10 -3.21 25.72 11.71
N ILE A 11 -3.25 25.39 13.01
CA ILE A 11 -3.31 24.02 13.50
C ILE A 11 -4.64 23.37 13.08
N ALA A 12 -5.76 24.07 13.19
CA ALA A 12 -7.08 23.56 12.79
C ALA A 12 -7.15 23.27 11.29
N ILE A 13 -6.56 24.12 10.45
CA ILE A 13 -6.46 23.89 9.00
C ILE A 13 -5.62 22.65 8.71
N ASN A 14 -4.45 22.51 9.33
CA ASN A 14 -3.59 21.34 9.13
C ASN A 14 -4.27 20.04 9.58
N VAL A 15 -4.96 20.04 10.73
CA VAL A 15 -5.72 18.88 11.21
C VAL A 15 -6.86 18.53 10.25
N ARG A 16 -7.52 19.52 9.67
CA ARG A 16 -8.60 19.29 8.68
C ARG A 16 -8.05 18.72 7.37
N TYR A 17 -6.93 19.22 6.88
CA TYR A 17 -6.22 18.65 5.73
C TYR A 17 -5.77 17.22 6.00
N PHE A 18 -5.22 16.97 7.19
CA PHE A 18 -4.81 15.63 7.62
C PHE A 18 -6.01 14.67 7.70
N LYS A 19 -7.15 15.11 8.23
CA LYS A 19 -8.39 14.31 8.31
C LYS A 19 -8.99 14.01 6.94
N ILE A 20 -8.88 14.93 5.98
CA ILE A 20 -9.27 14.72 4.58
C ILE A 20 -8.30 13.76 3.89
N MET A 21 -6.99 13.85 4.17
CA MET A 21 -5.97 12.90 3.72
C MET A 21 -6.22 11.49 4.26
N ILE A 22 -6.63 11.38 5.53
CA ILE A 22 -6.89 10.11 6.25
C ILE A 22 -8.23 9.47 5.87
N LYS A 23 -9.05 10.10 5.03
CA LYS A 23 -10.17 9.39 4.39
C LYS A 23 -9.59 8.40 3.37
N ILE A 24 -8.99 7.36 3.91
CA ILE A 24 -8.33 6.26 3.23
C ILE A 24 -9.42 5.30 2.85
N ASN A 25 -9.57 5.11 1.54
CA ASN A 25 -10.36 4.01 1.06
C ASN A 25 -9.55 2.74 1.36
N TYR A 26 -9.89 2.06 2.46
CA TYR A 26 -9.18 0.88 2.94
C TYR A 26 -9.02 -0.18 1.84
N ILE A 27 -9.94 -0.22 0.87
CA ILE A 27 -9.87 -1.07 -0.31
C ILE A 27 -8.56 -0.88 -1.11
N LEU A 28 -8.15 0.37 -1.36
CA LEU A 28 -6.91 0.65 -2.11
C LEU A 28 -5.66 0.30 -1.30
N LEU A 29 -5.73 0.49 0.02
CA LEU A 29 -4.65 0.11 0.94
C LEU A 29 -4.48 -1.42 0.99
N PHE A 30 -5.58 -2.16 1.14
CA PHE A 30 -5.60 -3.61 1.08
C PHE A 30 -5.12 -4.13 -0.28
N LEU A 31 -5.50 -3.48 -1.38
CA LEU A 31 -5.04 -3.83 -2.72
C LEU A 31 -3.52 -3.66 -2.84
N GLY A 32 -2.96 -2.57 -2.32
CA GLY A 32 -1.52 -2.33 -2.30
C GLY A 32 -0.76 -3.40 -1.52
N VAL A 33 -1.24 -3.76 -0.32
CA VAL A 33 -0.68 -4.87 0.48
C VAL A 33 -0.75 -6.20 -0.28
N PHE A 34 -1.90 -6.50 -0.89
CA PHE A 34 -2.10 -7.74 -1.63
C PHE A 34 -1.15 -7.86 -2.83
N VAL A 35 -0.94 -6.76 -3.57
CA VAL A 35 0.03 -6.69 -4.66
C VAL A 35 1.45 -6.92 -4.13
N GLY A 36 1.83 -6.29 -3.01
CA GLY A 36 3.15 -6.48 -2.40
C GLY A 36 3.41 -7.94 -1.99
N ILE A 37 2.43 -8.58 -1.35
CA ILE A 37 2.47 -10.01 -1.00
C ILE A 37 2.62 -10.88 -2.25
N SER A 38 1.83 -10.60 -3.30
CA SER A 38 1.87 -11.36 -4.55
C SER A 38 3.22 -11.23 -5.26
N PHE A 39 3.82 -10.04 -5.28
CA PHE A 39 5.15 -9.81 -5.84
C PHE A 39 6.24 -10.56 -5.09
N SER A 40 6.21 -10.51 -3.75
CA SER A 40 7.14 -11.30 -2.94
C SER A 40 7.00 -12.79 -3.21
N PHE A 41 5.80 -13.25 -3.59
CA PHE A 41 5.49 -14.67 -3.77
C PHE A 41 6.11 -15.14 -5.08
N TRP A 42 5.88 -14.33 -6.10
CA TRP A 42 6.46 -14.51 -7.41
C TRP A 42 7.98 -14.56 -7.36
N GLU A 43 8.63 -13.62 -6.67
CA GLU A 43 10.09 -13.64 -6.51
C GLU A 43 10.58 -14.90 -5.80
N GLY A 44 9.93 -15.30 -4.71
CA GLY A 44 10.28 -16.52 -4.00
C GLY A 44 10.16 -17.77 -4.89
N LEU A 45 9.13 -17.79 -5.75
CA LEU A 45 8.87 -18.89 -6.66
C LEU A 45 9.90 -18.94 -7.79
N VAL A 46 10.25 -17.80 -8.39
CA VAL A 46 11.32 -17.71 -9.41
C VAL A 46 12.67 -18.14 -8.82
N SER A 47 13.04 -17.57 -7.66
CA SER A 47 14.31 -17.89 -6.98
C SER A 47 14.42 -19.36 -6.61
N TYR A 48 13.33 -19.97 -6.15
CA TYR A 48 13.34 -21.39 -5.82
C TYR A 48 13.36 -22.26 -7.08
N ASN A 49 12.65 -21.87 -8.14
CA ASN A 49 12.62 -22.63 -9.39
C ASN A 49 14.00 -22.75 -10.07
N ASP A 50 14.87 -21.76 -9.90
CA ASP A 50 16.25 -21.80 -10.40
C ASP A 50 17.12 -22.89 -9.74
N ILE A 51 16.75 -23.31 -8.52
CA ILE A 51 17.48 -24.33 -7.74
C ILE A 51 16.68 -25.62 -7.51
N ALA A 52 15.43 -25.65 -7.97
CA ALA A 52 14.52 -26.76 -7.70
C ALA A 52 14.90 -28.01 -8.51
N PRO A 53 14.79 -29.21 -7.92
CA PRO A 53 14.89 -30.46 -8.67
C PRO A 53 13.78 -30.53 -9.75
N PRO A 54 14.08 -31.00 -10.98
CA PRO A 54 13.12 -31.00 -12.08
C PRO A 54 11.91 -31.92 -11.86
N ASP A 55 12.02 -32.87 -10.94
CA ASP A 55 11.04 -33.90 -10.60
C ASP A 55 10.30 -33.60 -9.27
N GLU A 56 10.49 -32.41 -8.71
CA GLU A 56 9.79 -31.99 -7.49
C GLU A 56 8.33 -31.61 -7.78
N SER A 57 7.41 -32.03 -6.90
CA SER A 57 5.98 -31.73 -7.07
C SER A 57 5.68 -30.26 -6.77
N ILE A 58 4.74 -29.68 -7.51
CA ILE A 58 4.31 -28.27 -7.37
C ILE A 58 3.95 -27.93 -5.92
N ILE A 59 3.35 -28.86 -5.18
CA ILE A 59 2.98 -28.69 -3.77
C ILE A 59 4.22 -28.54 -2.88
N LYS A 60 5.27 -29.32 -3.12
CA LYS A 60 6.54 -29.22 -2.41
C LYS A 60 7.25 -27.90 -2.73
N THR A 61 7.28 -27.52 -4.00
CA THR A 61 7.80 -26.22 -4.46
C THR A 61 7.11 -25.08 -3.73
N PHE A 62 5.77 -25.07 -3.69
CA PHE A 62 4.99 -24.06 -2.95
C PHE A 62 5.34 -24.05 -1.46
N SER A 63 5.40 -25.21 -0.81
CA SER A 63 5.73 -25.32 0.61
C SER A 63 7.13 -24.78 0.93
N ASN A 64 8.11 -25.05 0.07
CA ASN A 64 9.48 -24.56 0.25
C ASN A 64 9.59 -23.07 -0.01
N VAL A 65 8.89 -22.54 -1.03
CA VAL A 65 8.83 -21.10 -1.28
C VAL A 65 8.19 -20.37 -0.09
N VAL A 66 7.04 -20.85 0.39
CA VAL A 66 6.32 -20.25 1.53
C VAL A 66 7.16 -20.30 2.81
N SER A 67 7.80 -21.43 3.10
CA SER A 67 8.55 -21.61 4.34
C SER A 67 9.92 -20.92 4.35
N ASN A 68 10.61 -20.83 3.21
CA ASN A 68 12.02 -20.44 3.17
C ASN A 68 12.25 -19.06 2.50
N HIS A 69 11.42 -18.68 1.52
CA HIS A 69 11.58 -17.41 0.78
C HIS A 69 10.49 -16.38 1.08
N PHE A 70 9.27 -16.82 1.38
CA PHE A 70 8.10 -15.95 1.54
C PHE A 70 7.97 -15.31 2.94
N PHE A 71 8.71 -15.81 3.92
CA PHE A 71 8.80 -15.21 5.26
C PHE A 71 10.13 -14.49 5.49
N ASN A 72 10.83 -14.13 4.42
CA ASN A 72 12.14 -13.48 4.51
C ASN A 72 12.00 -11.95 4.52
N LYS A 73 13.07 -11.23 4.87
CA LYS A 73 13.13 -9.75 4.96
C LYS A 73 12.50 -9.03 3.75
N ASN A 74 12.61 -9.60 2.55
CA ASN A 74 12.10 -9.01 1.32
C ASN A 74 10.57 -8.89 1.32
N THR A 75 9.84 -9.83 1.91
CA THR A 75 8.37 -9.80 1.95
C THR A 75 7.86 -8.59 2.73
N LEU A 76 8.50 -8.27 3.86
CA LEU A 76 8.21 -7.05 4.61
C LEU A 76 8.48 -5.79 3.79
N ILE A 77 9.56 -5.78 3.00
CA ILE A 77 9.90 -4.66 2.10
C ILE A 77 8.82 -4.51 1.03
N TYR A 78 8.38 -5.59 0.39
CA TYR A 78 7.32 -5.53 -0.62
C TYR A 78 5.96 -5.14 -0.05
N ILE A 79 5.62 -5.58 1.16
CA ILE A 79 4.41 -5.13 1.87
C ILE A 79 4.49 -3.63 2.15
N LEU A 80 5.66 -3.13 2.60
CA LEU A 80 5.88 -1.70 2.82
C LEU A 80 5.75 -0.89 1.53
N ILE A 81 6.37 -1.35 0.44
CA ILE A 81 6.25 -0.72 -0.88
C ILE A 81 4.79 -0.72 -1.34
N GLY A 82 4.09 -1.84 -1.18
CA GLY A 82 2.67 -1.97 -1.50
C GLY A 82 1.78 -1.01 -0.69
N LEU A 83 2.05 -0.86 0.60
CA LEU A 83 1.40 0.13 1.47
C LEU A 83 1.62 1.56 0.98
N VAL A 84 2.87 1.92 0.68
CA VAL A 84 3.23 3.25 0.19
C VAL A 84 2.49 3.55 -1.12
N ILE A 85 2.51 2.61 -2.08
CA ILE A 85 1.80 2.76 -3.36
C ILE A 85 0.29 2.89 -3.13
N GLY A 86 -0.30 2.07 -2.26
CA GLY A 86 -1.73 2.14 -1.91
C GLY A 86 -2.12 3.50 -1.33
N ILE A 87 -1.27 4.08 -0.47
CA ILE A 87 -1.46 5.43 0.09
C ILE A 87 -1.37 6.49 -1.02
N PHE A 88 -0.38 6.40 -1.91
CA PHE A 88 -0.23 7.32 -3.05
C PHE A 88 -1.43 7.26 -4.00
N LEU A 89 -1.89 6.07 -4.37
CA LEU A 89 -3.07 5.89 -5.22
C LEU A 89 -4.32 6.46 -4.57
N ASN A 90 -4.51 6.23 -3.27
CA ASN A 90 -5.61 6.81 -2.52
C ASN A 90 -5.54 8.34 -2.48
N PHE A 91 -4.34 8.90 -2.33
CA PHE A 91 -4.11 10.35 -2.38
C PHE A 91 -4.50 10.94 -3.74
N PHE A 92 -4.05 10.34 -4.85
CA PHE A 92 -4.44 10.76 -6.19
C PHE A 92 -5.94 10.62 -6.41
N ALA A 93 -6.54 9.48 -6.05
CA ALA A 93 -7.98 9.25 -6.19
C ALA A 93 -8.81 10.32 -5.46
N ASN A 94 -8.41 10.73 -4.26
CA ASN A 94 -9.07 11.79 -3.51
C ASN A 94 -8.91 13.17 -4.17
N ILE A 95 -7.75 13.48 -4.76
CA ILE A 95 -7.54 14.73 -5.52
C ILE A 95 -8.45 14.78 -6.76
N PHE A 96 -8.51 13.69 -7.53
CA PHE A 96 -9.33 13.63 -8.74
C PHE A 96 -10.84 13.66 -8.44
N ASN A 97 -11.29 12.94 -7.41
CA ASN A 97 -12.71 12.99 -6.99
C ASN A 97 -13.14 14.37 -6.49
N LYS A 98 -12.24 15.15 -5.88
CA LYS A 98 -12.53 16.53 -5.48
C LYS A 98 -12.82 17.45 -6.67
N LYS A 99 -12.24 17.20 -7.84
CA LYS A 99 -12.54 17.95 -9.08
C LYS A 99 -13.97 17.69 -9.58
N ASN A 100 -14.45 16.45 -9.54
CA ASN A 100 -15.77 16.09 -10.06
C ASN A 100 -16.94 16.66 -9.24
N HIS A 101 -16.73 16.93 -7.94
CA HIS A 101 -17.74 17.57 -7.10
C HIS A 101 -17.91 19.08 -7.35
N ILE A 102 -16.98 19.72 -8.06
CA ILE A 102 -17.06 21.14 -8.41
C ILE A 102 -17.87 21.32 -9.72
N TYR A 103 -17.78 20.37 -10.66
CA TYR A 103 -18.47 20.45 -11.95
C TYR A 103 -19.92 19.94 -11.93
N THR A 104 -20.33 19.20 -10.91
CA THR A 104 -21.72 18.72 -10.74
C THR A 104 -22.62 19.70 -9.99
N LYS A 105 -22.08 20.87 -9.60
CA LYS A 105 -22.80 21.91 -8.86
C LYS A 105 -23.04 23.20 -9.66
N ASN A 106 -22.81 23.16 -10.97
CA ASN A 106 -23.19 24.21 -11.92
C ASN A 106 -24.43 23.78 -12.71
#